data_AF-A0A6A4XFV0-F1
#
_entry.id   AF-A0A6A4XFV0-F1
#
_cell.length_a   1.000
_cell.length_b   1.000
_cell.length_c   1.000
_cell.angle_alpha   90.00
_cell.angle_beta   90.00
_cell.angle_gamma   90.00
#
_symmetry.space_group_name_H-M   'P 1'
#
loop_
_entity.id
_entity.type
_entity.pdbx_description
1 polymer ?
#
loop_
_entity_poly.entity_id
_entity_poly.type
_entity_poly.pdbx_seq_one_letter_code
_entity_poly.pdbx_strand_id
1 'polypeptide(L)'
;MDADLAEAEENEEEDILTSPSVPGKLTAKRTINKLRCKLREAGFVVTASVCDMGTPNQDLYRKLGVTADCPTFLVDDVPVTALHDIPHLIKCVRNGLLKHGVAVDGQELSWRHITAFYEEDKDRPIRTAPKLTKAHLQPDAFKKMKVKLATQIFSRSTAAGMLLYSSLGILPADVIPTAIALDRLNNTFDVLNSCTPQSPNPMKRALSVENEEQLLGLLRETRAWISRWRVGNDVKVDFVHGLKLTITAVIQIWTAWRGDPLTFMMTRRLNQDGLENLFGVVRMCHGPLLHAPGSLLHAPAIHLVVG
;
A
#
# COMPACT_ATOMS: atom_id res chain seq x y z
N MET A 1 -5.11 49.99 -23.39
CA MET A 1 -3.76 49.49 -23.70
C MET A 1 -3.37 48.28 -22.85
N ASP A 2 -4.07 48.00 -21.73
CA ASP A 2 -3.78 46.85 -20.85
C ASP A 2 -4.67 45.61 -21.08
N ALA A 3 -5.71 45.69 -21.93
CA ALA A 3 -6.58 44.53 -22.21
C ALA A 3 -6.03 43.62 -23.33
N ASP A 4 -5.43 44.20 -24.37
CA ASP A 4 -4.88 43.45 -25.51
C ASP A 4 -3.58 42.68 -25.18
N LEU A 5 -2.87 43.07 -24.11
CA LEU A 5 -1.67 42.36 -23.64
C LEU A 5 -2.03 41.13 -22.80
N ALA A 6 -3.14 41.16 -22.07
CA ALA A 6 -3.62 40.02 -21.29
C ALA A 6 -4.22 38.91 -22.19
N GLU A 7 -4.95 39.28 -23.24
CA GLU A 7 -5.45 38.31 -24.24
C GLU A 7 -4.33 37.75 -25.14
N ALA A 8 -3.24 38.49 -25.36
CA ALA A 8 -2.07 37.98 -26.08
C ALA A 8 -1.25 36.98 -25.25
N GLU A 9 -1.11 37.21 -23.93
CA GLU A 9 -0.45 36.26 -23.01
C GLU A 9 -1.29 35.00 -22.77
N GLU A 10 -2.62 35.09 -22.71
CA GLU A 10 -3.50 33.91 -22.63
C GLU A 10 -3.49 33.07 -23.92
N ASN A 11 -3.39 33.70 -25.10
CA ASN A 11 -3.31 32.98 -26.38
C ASN A 11 -1.92 32.37 -26.66
N GLU A 12 -0.82 32.96 -26.17
CA GLU A 12 0.51 32.32 -26.23
C GLU A 12 0.66 31.19 -25.19
N GLU A 13 -0.02 31.23 -24.04
CA GLU A 13 -0.07 30.11 -23.10
C GLU A 13 -0.93 28.94 -23.61
N GLU A 14 -1.94 29.21 -24.45
CA GLU A 14 -2.79 28.17 -25.03
C GLU A 14 -2.07 27.37 -26.14
N ASP A 15 -1.18 27.99 -26.91
CA ASP A 15 -0.47 27.34 -28.02
C ASP A 15 0.70 26.44 -27.56
N ILE A 16 1.16 26.60 -26.30
CA ILE A 16 2.16 25.71 -25.67
C ILE A 16 1.51 24.42 -25.14
N LEU A 17 0.18 24.36 -25.02
CA LEU A 17 -0.58 23.21 -24.52
C LEU A 17 -0.59 21.98 -25.45
N THR A 18 -0.16 22.13 -26.70
CA THR A 18 -0.20 21.04 -27.70
C THR A 18 1.17 20.60 -28.24
N SER A 19 2.27 21.20 -27.78
CA SER A 19 3.60 20.88 -28.30
C SER A 19 4.10 19.47 -27.88
N PRO A 20 4.56 18.59 -28.81
CA PRO A 20 4.86 17.18 -28.50
C PRO A 20 6.15 16.91 -27.70
N SER A 21 6.84 17.93 -27.14
CA SER A 21 8.24 17.77 -26.71
C SER A 21 8.56 18.17 -25.27
N VAL A 22 7.60 18.20 -24.34
CA VAL A 22 7.90 18.39 -22.91
C VAL A 22 8.31 17.05 -22.27
N PRO A 23 9.48 16.94 -21.60
CA PRO A 23 9.87 15.71 -20.92
C PRO A 23 8.80 15.32 -19.90
N GLY A 24 8.26 14.09 -19.96
CA GLY A 24 7.10 13.63 -19.16
C GLY A 24 7.19 13.80 -17.62
N LYS A 25 8.37 14.20 -17.12
CA LYS A 25 8.70 14.50 -15.72
C LYS A 25 8.09 15.83 -15.24
N LEU A 26 8.09 16.86 -16.09
CA LEU A 26 7.49 18.16 -15.78
C LEU A 26 5.96 18.08 -15.79
N THR A 27 5.43 17.13 -16.57
CA THR A 27 3.99 16.89 -16.76
C THR A 27 3.34 16.35 -15.50
N ALA A 28 3.90 15.36 -14.81
CA ALA A 28 3.26 14.76 -13.62
C ALA A 28 3.09 15.76 -12.47
N LYS A 29 4.13 16.53 -12.14
CA LYS A 29 4.05 17.59 -11.13
C LYS A 29 3.05 18.67 -11.55
N ARG A 30 3.10 19.14 -12.80
CA ARG A 30 2.11 20.09 -13.34
C ARG A 30 0.68 19.56 -13.27
N THR A 31 0.46 18.28 -13.56
CA THR A 31 -0.87 17.64 -13.46
C THR A 31 -1.34 17.57 -12.01
N ILE A 32 -0.48 17.19 -11.06
CA ILE A 32 -0.81 17.19 -9.63
C ILE A 32 -1.18 18.60 -9.16
N ASN A 33 -0.40 19.62 -9.55
CA ASN A 33 -0.69 21.02 -9.23
C ASN A 33 -2.05 21.44 -9.81
N LYS A 34 -2.30 21.21 -11.11
CA LYS A 34 -3.56 21.55 -11.77
C LYS A 34 -4.77 20.87 -11.09
N LEU A 35 -4.65 19.59 -10.74
CA LEU A 35 -5.72 18.87 -10.03
C LEU A 35 -5.95 19.45 -8.64
N ARG A 36 -4.88 19.76 -7.90
CA ARG A 36 -4.99 20.36 -6.57
C ARG A 36 -5.63 21.75 -6.62
N CYS A 37 -5.28 22.60 -7.59
CA CYS A 37 -5.92 23.91 -7.77
C CYS A 37 -7.43 23.78 -7.98
N LYS A 38 -7.85 22.91 -8.90
CA LYS A 38 -9.29 22.65 -9.16
C LYS A 38 -10.03 22.08 -7.96
N LEU A 39 -9.40 21.17 -7.21
CA LEU A 39 -9.98 20.63 -5.98
C LEU A 39 -10.13 21.70 -4.91
N ARG A 40 -9.13 22.60 -4.78
CA ARG A 40 -9.18 23.73 -3.86
C ARG A 40 -10.26 24.74 -4.21
N GLU A 41 -10.43 25.06 -5.50
CA GLU A 41 -11.52 25.91 -5.99
C GLU A 41 -12.90 25.32 -5.67
N ALA A 42 -13.01 24.00 -5.65
CA ALA A 42 -14.22 23.27 -5.25
C ALA A 42 -14.36 23.11 -3.71
N GLY A 43 -13.47 23.70 -2.91
CA GLY A 43 -13.53 23.67 -1.44
C GLY A 43 -12.87 22.44 -0.78
N PHE A 44 -12.13 21.62 -1.53
CA PHE A 44 -11.43 20.44 -0.99
C PHE A 44 -9.97 20.70 -0.68
N VAL A 45 -9.47 20.13 0.41
CA VAL A 45 -8.04 20.19 0.75
C VAL A 45 -7.39 18.84 0.44
N VAL A 46 -6.44 18.82 -0.50
CA VAL A 46 -5.66 17.61 -0.80
C VAL A 46 -4.66 17.38 0.33
N THR A 47 -4.83 16.30 1.08
CA THR A 47 -3.98 15.95 2.23
C THR A 47 -2.94 14.90 1.88
N ALA A 48 -3.24 14.02 0.92
CA ALA A 48 -2.34 12.95 0.54
C ALA A 48 -2.42 12.56 -0.95
N SER A 49 -1.33 11.94 -1.39
CA SER A 49 -1.14 11.34 -2.71
C SER A 49 -0.81 9.87 -2.51
N VAL A 50 -1.56 8.97 -3.17
CA VAL A 50 -1.36 7.52 -3.08
C VAL A 50 -1.06 6.96 -4.48
N CYS A 51 0.04 6.22 -4.62
CA CYS A 51 0.41 5.55 -5.87
C CYS A 51 0.74 4.06 -5.66
N ASP A 52 0.77 3.26 -6.73
CA ASP A 52 1.37 1.93 -6.65
C ASP A 52 2.91 2.02 -6.52
N MET A 53 3.59 0.87 -6.55
CA MET A 53 5.06 0.82 -6.53
C MET A 53 5.70 0.71 -7.92
N GLY A 54 5.02 1.16 -8.98
CA GLY A 54 5.61 1.20 -10.31
C GLY A 54 6.87 2.08 -10.35
N THR A 55 7.88 1.69 -11.12
CA THR A 55 9.14 2.44 -11.26
C THR A 55 8.94 3.94 -11.54
N PRO A 56 8.02 4.36 -12.43
CA PRO A 56 7.77 5.78 -12.67
C PRO A 56 7.27 6.54 -11.42
N ASN A 57 6.43 5.90 -10.61
CA ASN A 57 5.86 6.49 -9.39
C ASN A 57 6.92 6.62 -8.29
N GLN A 58 7.75 5.58 -8.12
CA GLN A 58 8.89 5.63 -7.21
C GLN A 58 9.89 6.72 -7.60
N ASP A 59 10.19 6.85 -8.89
CA ASP A 59 11.08 7.90 -9.39
C ASP A 59 10.49 9.30 -9.22
N LEU A 60 9.17 9.45 -9.32
CA LEU A 60 8.48 10.71 -9.03
C LEU A 60 8.65 11.10 -7.57
N TYR A 61 8.32 10.21 -6.63
CA TYR A 61 8.49 10.45 -5.19
C TYR A 61 9.94 10.79 -4.83
N ARG A 62 10.92 10.06 -5.39
CA ARG A 62 12.34 10.37 -5.20
C ARG A 62 12.70 11.80 -5.64
N LYS A 63 12.21 12.23 -6.81
CA LYS A 63 12.46 13.60 -7.33
C LYS A 63 11.74 14.68 -6.52
N LEU A 64 10.63 14.33 -5.89
CA LEU A 64 9.90 15.23 -4.99
C LEU A 64 10.52 15.28 -3.58
N GLY A 65 11.65 14.61 -3.34
CA GLY A 65 12.33 14.60 -2.04
C GLY A 65 11.67 13.69 -1.00
N VAL A 66 10.71 12.86 -1.41
CA VAL A 66 9.98 11.95 -0.53
C VAL A 66 10.92 10.83 -0.09
N THR A 67 10.94 10.56 1.21
CA THR A 67 11.70 9.46 1.81
C THR A 67 10.84 8.67 2.79
N ALA A 68 11.34 7.52 3.25
CA ALA A 68 10.64 6.72 4.25
C ALA A 68 10.54 7.38 5.64
N ASP A 69 11.37 8.37 5.93
CA ASP A 69 11.38 9.15 7.16
C ASP A 69 10.64 10.49 7.02
N CYS A 70 10.64 11.07 5.82
CA CYS A 70 9.91 12.27 5.46
C CYS A 70 9.04 12.01 4.22
N PRO A 71 7.83 11.43 4.38
CA PRO A 71 6.96 11.08 3.27
C PRO A 71 6.09 12.27 2.84
N THR A 72 6.67 13.47 2.73
CA THR A 72 5.94 14.70 2.40
C THR A 72 6.68 15.44 1.29
N PHE A 73 5.91 16.06 0.40
CA PHE A 73 6.41 16.99 -0.59
C PHE A 73 5.51 18.23 -0.65
N LEU A 74 6.03 19.32 -1.18
CA LEU A 74 5.28 20.58 -1.31
C LEU A 74 4.66 20.70 -2.69
N VAL A 75 3.41 21.14 -2.70
CA VAL A 75 2.70 21.60 -3.89
C VAL A 75 2.20 23.01 -3.57
N ASP A 76 2.71 24.03 -4.27
CA ASP A 76 2.44 25.45 -4.00
C ASP A 76 2.45 25.77 -2.50
N ASP A 77 3.57 25.42 -1.84
CA ASP A 77 3.83 25.59 -0.41
C ASP A 77 2.90 24.86 0.57
N VAL A 78 1.97 24.03 0.07
CA VAL A 78 1.14 23.17 0.92
C VAL A 78 1.72 21.76 0.96
N PRO A 79 1.88 21.17 2.16
CA PRO A 79 2.36 19.82 2.32
C PRO A 79 1.33 18.80 1.83
N VAL A 80 1.80 17.84 1.03
CA VAL A 80 1.04 16.66 0.62
C VAL A 80 1.81 15.42 1.06
N THR A 81 1.14 14.55 1.82
CA THR A 81 1.74 13.29 2.28
C THR A 81 1.71 12.25 1.15
N ALA A 82 2.84 11.61 0.86
CA ALA A 82 2.98 10.55 -0.12
C ALA A 82 2.78 9.17 0.52
N LEU A 83 2.03 8.28 -0.14
CA LEU A 83 1.79 6.90 0.29
C LEU A 83 1.89 5.93 -0.88
N HIS A 84 2.21 4.68 -0.57
CA HIS A 84 2.00 3.58 -1.50
C HIS A 84 0.77 2.78 -1.14
N ASP A 85 0.14 2.20 -2.16
CA ASP A 85 -1.03 1.35 -2.00
C ASP A 85 -0.73 0.11 -1.14
N ILE A 86 -1.41 -0.01 0.01
CA ILE A 86 -1.12 -1.09 0.97
C ILE A 86 -1.52 -2.50 0.47
N PRO A 87 -2.65 -2.72 -0.24
CA PRO A 87 -2.90 -3.97 -0.97
C PRO A 87 -1.79 -4.37 -1.96
N HIS A 88 -1.23 -3.43 -2.71
CA HIS A 88 -0.07 -3.71 -3.57
C HIS A 88 1.20 -4.03 -2.76
N LEU A 89 1.49 -3.28 -1.70
CA LEU A 89 2.63 -3.52 -0.82
C LEU A 89 2.60 -4.93 -0.21
N ILE A 90 1.46 -5.37 0.33
CA ILE A 90 1.37 -6.71 0.95
C ILE A 90 1.57 -7.83 -0.08
N LYS A 91 1.15 -7.62 -1.33
CA LYS A 91 1.48 -8.55 -2.44
C LYS A 91 2.98 -8.58 -2.72
N CYS A 92 3.64 -7.43 -2.73
CA CYS A 92 5.09 -7.34 -2.92
C CYS A 92 5.85 -8.04 -1.80
N VAL A 93 5.44 -7.85 -0.53
CA VAL A 93 5.99 -8.57 0.63
C VAL A 93 5.85 -10.08 0.44
N ARG A 94 4.66 -10.57 0.05
CA ARG A 94 4.45 -12.00 -0.26
C ARG A 94 5.39 -12.49 -1.35
N ASN A 95 5.47 -11.77 -2.47
CA ASN A 95 6.28 -12.16 -3.62
C ASN A 95 7.77 -12.16 -3.27
N GLY A 96 8.23 -11.20 -2.46
CA GLY A 96 9.59 -11.14 -1.93
C GLY A 96 9.89 -12.33 -1.04
N LEU A 97 9.00 -12.65 -0.09
CA LEU A 97 9.13 -13.81 0.79
C LEU A 97 9.19 -15.13 0.02
N LEU A 98 8.28 -15.31 -0.95
CA LEU A 98 8.24 -16.49 -1.83
C LEU A 98 9.53 -16.67 -2.63
N LYS A 99 10.15 -15.57 -3.08
CA LYS A 99 11.32 -15.63 -3.97
C LYS A 99 12.65 -15.71 -3.22
N HIS A 100 12.76 -15.05 -2.07
CA HIS A 100 14.05 -14.78 -1.43
C HIS A 100 14.14 -15.17 0.05
N GLY A 101 13.00 -15.33 0.75
CA GLY A 101 13.02 -15.37 2.22
C GLY A 101 13.35 -14.02 2.85
N VAL A 102 13.16 -13.90 4.16
CA VAL A 102 13.50 -12.70 4.93
C VAL A 102 14.17 -13.12 6.24
N ALA A 103 15.33 -12.52 6.55
CA ALA A 103 16.00 -12.67 7.84
C ALA A 103 15.91 -11.37 8.65
N VAL A 104 15.73 -11.48 9.96
CA VAL A 104 15.65 -10.34 10.88
C VAL A 104 16.06 -10.79 12.27
N ASP A 105 16.98 -10.05 12.92
CA ASP A 105 17.42 -10.30 14.30
C ASP A 105 17.84 -11.77 14.57
N GLY A 106 18.51 -12.40 13.59
CA GLY A 106 18.95 -13.80 13.68
C GLY A 106 17.85 -14.85 13.45
N GLN A 107 16.62 -14.42 13.17
CA GLN A 107 15.48 -15.28 12.86
C GLN A 107 15.15 -15.26 11.37
N GLU A 108 14.55 -16.35 10.88
CA GLU A 108 14.12 -16.49 9.48
C GLU A 108 12.59 -16.54 9.34
N LEU A 109 12.07 -15.69 8.45
CA LEU A 109 10.77 -15.85 7.81
C LEU A 109 11.00 -16.67 6.54
N SER A 110 10.62 -17.94 6.59
CA SER A 110 10.89 -18.86 5.49
C SER A 110 9.61 -19.29 4.80
N TRP A 111 9.60 -19.27 3.47
CA TRP A 111 8.52 -19.85 2.68
C TRP A 111 8.40 -21.37 2.88
N ARG A 112 9.52 -22.03 3.24
CA ARG A 112 9.51 -23.46 3.58
C ARG A 112 8.64 -23.75 4.80
N HIS A 113 8.65 -22.89 5.83
CA HIS A 113 7.79 -23.08 7.00
C HIS A 113 6.30 -23.02 6.65
N ILE A 114 5.92 -22.08 5.77
CA ILE A 114 4.54 -21.95 5.29
C ILE A 114 4.13 -23.18 4.46
N THR A 115 5.05 -23.67 3.64
CA THR A 115 4.85 -24.88 2.83
C THR A 115 4.68 -26.11 3.72
N ALA A 116 5.58 -26.31 4.70
CA ALA A 116 5.51 -27.43 5.64
C ALA A 116 4.18 -27.43 6.41
N PHE A 117 3.76 -26.26 6.91
CA PHE A 117 2.47 -26.13 7.58
C PHE A 117 1.29 -26.50 6.68
N TYR A 118 1.27 -26.04 5.43
CA TYR A 118 0.22 -26.42 4.49
C TYR A 118 0.18 -27.93 4.23
N GLU A 119 1.34 -28.57 4.06
CA GLU A 119 1.40 -30.02 3.81
C GLU A 119 0.86 -30.83 5.01
N GLU A 120 1.08 -30.35 6.24
CA GLU A 120 0.54 -30.96 7.46
C GLU A 120 -0.96 -30.68 7.70
N ASP A 121 -1.47 -29.54 7.23
CA ASP A 121 -2.85 -29.09 7.46
C ASP A 121 -3.82 -29.54 6.35
N LYS A 122 -3.36 -29.68 5.10
CA LYS A 122 -4.23 -29.83 3.91
C LYS A 122 -5.17 -31.03 3.93
N ASP A 123 -4.73 -32.16 4.50
CA ASP A 123 -5.46 -33.43 4.47
C ASP A 123 -6.19 -33.74 5.78
N ARG A 124 -6.16 -32.81 6.74
CA ARG A 124 -6.84 -33.00 8.02
C ARG A 124 -8.36 -32.84 7.89
N PRO A 125 -9.16 -33.65 8.62
CA PRO A 125 -10.62 -33.50 8.64
C PRO A 125 -11.07 -32.11 9.07
N ILE A 126 -10.36 -31.52 10.05
CA ILE A 126 -10.57 -30.14 10.50
C ILE A 126 -9.25 -29.39 10.32
N ARG A 127 -9.29 -28.44 9.38
CA ARG A 127 -8.15 -27.62 9.02
C ARG A 127 -8.09 -26.36 9.88
N THR A 128 -6.91 -26.01 10.34
CA THR A 128 -6.63 -24.78 11.09
C THR A 128 -6.56 -23.56 10.17
N ALA A 129 -6.12 -23.75 8.91
CA ALA A 129 -6.06 -22.71 7.89
C ALA A 129 -6.78 -23.15 6.60
N PRO A 130 -8.12 -23.34 6.61
CA PRO A 130 -8.87 -23.90 5.48
C PRO A 130 -8.80 -23.05 4.20
N LYS A 131 -8.52 -21.75 4.34
CA LYS A 131 -8.37 -20.81 3.22
C LYS A 131 -7.04 -20.98 2.49
N LEU A 132 -6.02 -21.55 3.12
CA LEU A 132 -4.72 -21.77 2.51
C LEU A 132 -4.84 -22.95 1.53
N THR A 133 -4.39 -22.75 0.30
CA THR A 133 -4.49 -23.74 -0.78
C THR A 133 -3.22 -23.77 -1.60
N LYS A 134 -3.02 -24.80 -2.43
CA LYS A 134 -1.88 -24.89 -3.36
C LYS A 134 -1.70 -23.63 -4.23
N ALA A 135 -2.78 -22.93 -4.58
CA ALA A 135 -2.73 -21.68 -5.34
C ALA A 135 -2.01 -20.52 -4.61
N HIS A 136 -1.89 -20.59 -3.28
CA HIS A 136 -1.15 -19.64 -2.46
C HIS A 136 0.35 -19.89 -2.52
N LEU A 137 0.74 -21.18 -2.49
CA LEU A 137 2.14 -21.61 -2.44
C LEU A 137 2.81 -21.62 -3.81
N GLN A 138 2.05 -21.94 -4.85
CA GLN A 138 2.51 -22.02 -6.23
C GLN A 138 1.65 -21.12 -7.13
N PRO A 139 1.68 -19.78 -6.93
CA PRO A 139 0.90 -18.86 -7.73
C PRO A 139 1.52 -18.69 -9.13
N ASP A 140 0.70 -18.85 -10.17
CA ASP A 140 1.04 -18.38 -11.53
C ASP A 140 1.07 -16.84 -11.60
N ALA A 141 1.39 -16.29 -12.77
CA ALA A 141 1.48 -14.85 -12.98
C ALA A 141 0.20 -14.10 -12.58
N PHE A 142 -0.99 -14.64 -12.88
CA PHE A 142 -2.26 -14.01 -12.53
C PHE A 142 -2.56 -14.11 -11.02
N LYS A 143 -2.27 -15.25 -10.41
CA LYS A 143 -2.43 -15.49 -8.97
C LYS A 143 -1.44 -14.65 -8.15
N LYS A 144 -0.27 -14.30 -8.70
CA LYS A 144 0.69 -13.37 -8.07
C LYS A 144 0.10 -11.95 -7.90
N MET A 145 -0.84 -11.55 -8.77
CA MET A 145 -1.51 -10.25 -8.71
C MET A 145 -2.69 -10.20 -7.74
N LYS A 146 -3.20 -11.34 -7.25
CA LYS A 146 -4.39 -11.39 -6.38
C LYS A 146 -4.04 -11.05 -4.93
N VAL A 147 -4.49 -9.88 -4.47
CA VAL A 147 -4.32 -9.41 -3.08
C VAL A 147 -4.88 -10.43 -2.08
N LYS A 148 -6.07 -10.98 -2.37
CA LYS A 148 -6.73 -11.99 -1.54
C LYS A 148 -5.82 -13.19 -1.22
N LEU A 149 -5.05 -13.67 -2.20
CA LEU A 149 -4.14 -14.78 -1.97
C LEU A 149 -2.94 -14.35 -1.12
N ALA A 150 -2.44 -13.12 -1.27
CA ALA A 150 -1.37 -12.62 -0.41
C ALA A 150 -1.82 -12.46 1.05
N THR A 151 -2.97 -11.83 1.28
CA THR A 151 -3.48 -11.58 2.64
C THR A 151 -3.88 -12.86 3.37
N GLN A 152 -4.35 -13.89 2.66
CA GLN A 152 -4.66 -15.19 3.26
C GLN A 152 -3.42 -15.94 3.75
N ILE A 153 -2.24 -15.72 3.15
CA ILE A 153 -0.96 -16.29 3.66
C ILE A 153 -0.62 -15.67 5.00
N PHE A 154 -0.66 -14.33 5.07
CA PHE A 154 -0.42 -13.59 6.31
C PHE A 154 -1.60 -13.60 7.26
N SER A 155 -2.55 -14.54 7.16
CA SER A 155 -3.73 -14.50 8.02
C SER A 155 -3.42 -14.95 9.44
N ARG A 156 -4.17 -14.41 10.42
CA ARG A 156 -4.12 -14.89 11.81
C ARG A 156 -4.35 -16.40 11.93
N SER A 157 -5.24 -16.99 11.12
CA SER A 157 -5.46 -18.45 11.11
C SER A 157 -4.24 -19.23 10.67
N THR A 158 -3.48 -18.73 9.70
CA THR A 158 -2.22 -19.36 9.27
C THR A 158 -1.19 -19.30 10.40
N ALA A 159 -0.98 -18.13 10.99
CA ALA A 159 -0.04 -17.96 12.10
C ALA A 159 -0.40 -18.83 13.31
N ALA A 160 -1.67 -18.79 13.74
CA ALA A 160 -2.15 -19.59 14.87
C ALA A 160 -2.04 -21.11 14.60
N GLY A 161 -2.35 -21.55 13.37
CA GLY A 161 -2.18 -22.95 12.98
C GLY A 161 -0.73 -23.42 13.05
N MET A 162 0.21 -22.61 12.55
CA MET A 162 1.65 -22.88 12.64
C MET A 162 2.11 -23.00 14.10
N LEU A 163 1.69 -22.08 14.98
CA LEU A 163 2.03 -22.12 16.40
C LEU A 163 1.42 -23.35 17.09
N LEU A 164 0.16 -23.67 16.81
CA LEU A 164 -0.49 -24.87 17.35
C LEU A 164 0.27 -26.13 16.94
N TYR A 165 0.61 -26.27 15.67
CA TYR A 165 1.29 -27.49 15.19
C TYR A 165 2.69 -27.61 15.77
N SER A 166 3.38 -26.49 15.95
CA SER A 166 4.65 -26.47 16.67
C SER A 166 4.49 -26.89 18.14
N SER A 167 3.48 -26.38 18.84
CA SER A 167 3.20 -26.75 20.24
C SER A 167 2.83 -28.23 20.43
N LEU A 168 2.27 -28.85 19.39
CA LEU A 168 1.92 -30.28 19.37
C LEU A 168 3.08 -31.18 18.90
N GLY A 169 4.23 -30.61 18.55
CA GLY A 169 5.37 -31.36 18.02
C GLY A 169 5.19 -31.88 16.59
N ILE A 170 4.17 -31.42 15.87
CA ILE A 170 3.92 -31.77 14.46
C ILE A 170 4.89 -31.02 13.54
N LEU A 171 5.13 -29.74 13.85
CA LEU A 171 6.13 -28.92 13.17
C LEU A 171 7.30 -28.61 14.12
N PRO A 172 8.53 -28.50 13.60
CA PRO A 172 9.67 -28.05 14.39
C PRO A 172 9.48 -26.62 14.93
N ALA A 173 10.20 -26.28 16.00
CA ALA A 173 10.09 -24.98 16.67
C ALA A 173 10.64 -23.80 15.83
N ASP A 174 11.43 -24.08 14.80
CA ASP A 174 11.97 -23.08 13.86
C ASP A 174 10.88 -22.39 13.01
N VAL A 175 9.65 -22.93 12.96
CA VAL A 175 8.50 -22.28 12.30
C VAL A 175 7.95 -21.09 13.10
N ILE A 176 8.23 -21.03 14.41
CA ILE A 176 7.66 -20.05 15.35
C ILE A 176 7.96 -18.61 14.92
N PRO A 177 9.22 -18.23 14.59
CA PRO A 177 9.52 -16.87 14.11
C PRO A 177 8.72 -16.49 12.86
N THR A 178 8.54 -17.42 11.92
CA THR A 178 7.72 -17.17 10.74
C THR A 178 6.27 -16.93 11.14
N ALA A 179 5.69 -17.76 12.01
CA ALA A 179 4.31 -17.61 12.47
C ALA A 179 4.06 -16.25 13.17
N ILE A 180 4.95 -15.85 14.08
CA ILE A 180 4.89 -14.55 14.77
C ILE A 180 4.94 -13.40 13.75
N ALA A 181 5.78 -13.53 12.74
CA ALA A 181 5.91 -12.50 11.72
C ALA A 181 4.72 -12.43 10.77
N LEU A 182 4.09 -13.56 10.45
CA LEU A 182 2.82 -13.58 9.70
C LEU A 182 1.72 -12.85 10.49
N ASP A 183 1.60 -13.08 11.81
CA ASP A 183 0.61 -12.38 12.64
C ASP A 183 0.91 -10.88 12.77
N ARG A 184 2.18 -10.49 12.91
CA ARG A 184 2.57 -9.07 12.88
C ARG A 184 2.15 -8.41 11.57
N LEU A 185 2.48 -9.02 10.42
CA LEU A 185 2.08 -8.52 9.10
C LEU A 185 0.56 -8.50 8.93
N ASN A 186 -0.19 -9.48 9.47
CA ASN A 186 -1.66 -9.46 9.53
C ASN A 186 -2.16 -8.19 10.21
N ASN A 187 -1.70 -7.96 11.44
CA ASN A 187 -2.18 -6.89 12.29
C ASN A 187 -1.80 -5.53 11.71
N THR A 188 -0.58 -5.38 11.16
CA THR A 188 -0.18 -4.16 10.43
C THR A 188 -1.08 -3.91 9.22
N PHE A 189 -1.36 -4.93 8.40
CA PHE A 189 -2.24 -4.79 7.25
C PHE A 189 -3.67 -4.42 7.66
N ASP A 190 -4.19 -5.04 8.71
CA ASP A 190 -5.53 -4.73 9.26
C ASP A 190 -5.62 -3.26 9.70
N VAL A 191 -4.58 -2.73 10.37
CA VAL A 191 -4.53 -1.32 10.80
C VAL A 191 -4.41 -0.37 9.61
N LEU A 192 -3.62 -0.71 8.60
CA LEU A 192 -3.43 0.11 7.39
C LEU A 192 -4.59 -0.03 6.38
N ASN A 193 -5.56 -0.92 6.61
CA ASN A 193 -6.69 -1.16 5.73
C ASN A 193 -8.03 -1.25 6.48
N SER A 194 -8.20 -0.46 7.53
CA SER A 194 -9.42 -0.42 8.34
C SER A 194 -10.56 0.25 7.57
N CYS A 195 -11.73 -0.40 7.56
CA CYS A 195 -12.89 0.01 6.77
C CYS A 195 -14.13 0.34 7.61
N THR A 196 -14.05 0.13 8.91
CA THR A 196 -15.17 0.30 9.84
C THR A 196 -14.68 0.99 11.11
N PRO A 197 -15.46 1.94 11.67
CA PRO A 197 -15.14 2.54 12.97
C PRO A 197 -15.02 1.49 14.07
N GLN A 198 -15.91 0.49 14.07
CA GLN A 198 -15.95 -0.56 15.08
C GLN A 198 -15.78 -1.94 14.46
N SER A 199 -15.02 -2.80 15.14
CA SER A 199 -14.76 -4.17 14.73
C SER A 199 -14.48 -5.04 15.96
N PRO A 200 -14.93 -6.31 15.97
CA PRO A 200 -14.53 -7.28 16.99
C PRO A 200 -13.02 -7.49 17.04
N ASN A 201 -12.34 -7.43 15.88
CA ASN A 201 -10.89 -7.39 15.82
C ASN A 201 -10.41 -5.95 16.04
N PRO A 202 -9.71 -5.63 17.15
CA PRO A 202 -9.25 -4.27 17.43
C PRO A 202 -8.37 -3.68 16.32
N MET A 203 -7.56 -4.52 15.66
CA MET A 203 -6.64 -4.08 14.60
C MET A 203 -7.36 -3.59 13.35
N LYS A 204 -8.66 -3.91 13.18
CA LYS A 204 -9.48 -3.49 12.03
C LYS A 204 -10.34 -2.26 12.30
N ARG A 205 -10.28 -1.71 13.50
CA ARG A 205 -11.01 -0.49 13.86
C ARG A 205 -10.38 0.71 13.16
N ALA A 206 -11.17 1.75 12.92
CA ALA A 206 -10.62 3.04 12.49
C ALA A 206 -9.66 3.58 13.55
N LEU A 207 -8.62 4.30 13.13
CA LEU A 207 -7.77 5.04 14.05
C LEU A 207 -8.62 6.08 14.77
N SER A 208 -8.55 6.14 16.09
CA SER A 208 -9.26 7.11 16.91
C SER A 208 -8.42 7.45 18.14
N VAL A 209 -8.78 8.52 18.85
CA VAL A 209 -8.05 8.95 20.05
C VAL A 209 -8.03 7.86 21.12
N GLU A 210 -9.07 7.03 21.20
CA GLU A 210 -9.18 5.95 22.19
C GLU A 210 -8.26 4.77 21.91
N ASN A 211 -7.82 4.56 20.66
CA ASN A 211 -7.02 3.40 20.28
C ASN A 211 -5.66 3.74 19.64
N GLU A 212 -5.34 5.02 19.48
CA GLU A 212 -4.14 5.46 18.77
C GLU A 212 -2.85 4.95 19.40
N GLU A 213 -2.78 4.83 20.74
CA GLU A 213 -1.57 4.35 21.40
C GLU A 213 -1.24 2.93 20.95
N GLN A 214 -2.25 2.05 20.96
CA GLN A 214 -2.12 0.67 20.52
C GLN A 214 -1.82 0.58 19.02
N LEU A 215 -2.63 1.24 18.18
CA LEU A 215 -2.54 1.08 16.73
C LEU A 215 -1.26 1.73 16.17
N LEU A 216 -0.95 2.96 16.59
CA LEU A 216 0.29 3.64 16.17
C LEU A 216 1.53 2.99 16.81
N GLY A 217 1.41 2.43 18.03
CA GLY A 217 2.46 1.63 18.67
C GLY A 217 2.86 0.45 17.79
N LEU A 218 1.89 -0.38 17.38
CA LEU A 218 2.10 -1.49 16.45
C LEU A 218 2.76 -1.03 15.14
N LEU A 219 2.30 0.08 14.57
CA LEU A 219 2.87 0.62 13.33
C LEU A 219 4.33 1.04 13.51
N ARG A 220 4.68 1.74 14.60
CA ARG A 220 6.06 2.15 14.91
C ARG A 220 6.98 0.95 15.13
N GLU A 221 6.52 -0.04 15.90
CA GLU A 221 7.24 -1.29 16.14
C GLU A 221 7.47 -2.05 14.84
N THR A 222 6.43 -2.16 14.00
CA THR A 222 6.54 -2.83 12.71
C THR A 222 7.52 -2.10 11.81
N ARG A 223 7.47 -0.77 11.74
CA ARG A 223 8.41 0.05 10.97
C ARG A 223 9.86 -0.15 11.41
N ALA A 224 10.10 -0.21 12.71
CA ALA A 224 11.43 -0.49 13.26
C ALA A 224 11.90 -1.90 12.87
N TRP A 225 11.01 -2.88 12.99
CA TRP A 225 11.28 -4.27 12.65
C TRP A 225 11.59 -4.49 11.16
N ILE A 226 10.80 -3.92 10.24
CA ILE A 226 11.06 -4.01 8.80
C ILE A 226 12.34 -3.27 8.38
N SER A 227 12.80 -2.29 9.16
CA SER A 227 14.06 -1.60 8.89
C SER A 227 15.29 -2.49 9.11
N ARG A 228 15.12 -3.61 9.83
CA ARG A 228 16.18 -4.61 10.09
C ARG A 228 16.06 -5.85 9.19
N TRP A 229 15.12 -5.85 8.23
CA TRP A 229 14.97 -6.96 7.31
C TRP A 229 16.14 -7.06 6.34
N ARG A 230 16.64 -8.29 6.18
CA ARG A 230 17.54 -8.69 5.11
C ARG A 230 16.79 -9.65 4.21
N VAL A 231 16.61 -9.28 2.95
CA VAL A 231 15.81 -10.07 2.00
C VAL A 231 16.74 -10.89 1.10
N GLY A 232 16.66 -12.21 1.20
CA GLY A 232 17.65 -13.12 0.60
C GLY A 232 19.08 -12.73 0.98
N ASN A 233 19.99 -12.72 0.00
CA ASN A 233 21.38 -12.28 0.16
C ASN A 233 21.51 -10.75 0.04
N ASP A 234 20.80 -10.01 0.89
CA ASP A 234 20.75 -8.53 0.89
C ASP A 234 20.30 -7.91 -0.44
N VAL A 235 19.33 -8.56 -1.08
CA VAL A 235 18.72 -8.05 -2.30
C VAL A 235 18.01 -6.75 -2.00
N LYS A 236 18.34 -5.69 -2.75
CA LYS A 236 17.61 -4.42 -2.68
C LYS A 236 16.20 -4.63 -3.20
N VAL A 237 15.22 -4.40 -2.34
CA VAL A 237 13.80 -4.53 -2.64
C VAL A 237 13.06 -3.26 -2.27
N ASP A 238 12.24 -2.76 -3.19
CA ASP A 238 11.57 -1.48 -2.99
C ASP A 238 10.46 -1.57 -1.93
N PHE A 239 9.81 -2.74 -1.78
CA PHE A 239 8.66 -2.89 -0.89
C PHE A 239 8.98 -2.63 0.59
N VAL A 240 10.24 -2.82 1.02
CA VAL A 240 10.66 -2.46 2.39
C VAL A 240 10.62 -0.95 2.55
N HIS A 241 11.16 -0.21 1.59
CA HIS A 241 11.08 1.26 1.58
C HIS A 241 9.62 1.74 1.50
N GLY A 242 8.84 1.19 0.59
CA GLY A 242 7.44 1.59 0.39
C GLY A 242 6.56 1.32 1.61
N LEU A 243 6.77 0.20 2.33
CA LEU A 243 6.04 -0.11 3.55
C LEU A 243 6.45 0.83 4.69
N LYS A 244 7.74 1.13 4.86
CA LYS A 244 8.21 2.11 5.85
C LYS A 244 7.62 3.49 5.58
N LEU A 245 7.68 3.95 4.34
CA LEU A 245 7.13 5.23 3.88
C LEU A 245 5.63 5.32 4.19
N THR A 246 4.86 4.31 3.80
CA THR A 246 3.41 4.27 4.01
C THR A 246 3.04 4.24 5.50
N ILE A 247 3.78 3.51 6.33
CA ILE A 247 3.58 3.53 7.79
C ILE A 247 3.83 4.94 8.35
N THR A 248 4.96 5.56 8.00
CA THR A 248 5.27 6.92 8.46
C THR A 248 4.19 7.91 8.04
N ALA A 249 3.72 7.80 6.80
CA ALA A 249 2.70 8.67 6.24
C ALA A 249 1.35 8.55 6.95
N VAL A 250 0.87 7.34 7.23
CA VAL A 250 -0.39 7.14 7.97
C VAL A 250 -0.29 7.72 9.38
N ILE A 251 0.84 7.52 10.06
CA ILE A 251 1.09 8.12 11.39
C ILE A 251 1.06 9.66 11.29
N GLN A 252 1.71 10.25 10.29
CA GLN A 252 1.73 11.69 10.09
C GLN A 252 0.35 12.27 9.79
N ILE A 253 -0.43 11.65 8.89
CA ILE A 253 -1.79 12.11 8.56
C ILE A 253 -2.66 12.10 9.82
N TRP A 254 -2.68 10.99 10.57
CA TRP A 254 -3.45 10.93 11.81
C TRP A 254 -3.00 12.03 12.79
N THR A 255 -1.70 12.19 12.99
CA THR A 255 -1.16 13.15 13.97
C THR A 255 -1.48 14.60 13.61
N ALA A 256 -1.49 14.92 12.32
CA ALA A 256 -1.74 16.26 11.81
C ALA A 256 -3.22 16.66 11.85
N TRP A 257 -4.13 15.70 11.64
CA TRP A 257 -5.54 15.99 11.42
C TRP A 257 -6.47 15.51 12.54
N ARG A 258 -6.02 14.65 13.47
CA ARG A 258 -6.85 14.18 14.59
C ARG A 258 -7.37 15.36 15.43
N GLY A 259 -8.63 15.29 15.81
CA GLY A 259 -9.29 16.37 16.55
C GLY A 259 -10.69 16.62 16.02
N ASP A 260 -11.28 17.77 16.35
CA ASP A 260 -12.56 18.17 15.77
C ASP A 260 -12.33 18.73 14.34
N PRO A 261 -12.99 18.24 13.28
CA PRO A 261 -14.06 17.22 13.26
C PRO A 261 -13.61 15.78 12.97
N LEU A 262 -12.32 15.52 12.74
CA LEU A 262 -11.80 14.18 12.48
C LEU A 262 -11.65 13.31 13.75
N THR A 263 -12.78 12.81 14.23
CA THR A 263 -12.86 11.92 15.41
C THR A 263 -12.26 10.54 15.17
N PHE A 264 -12.28 10.05 13.92
CA PHE A 264 -11.65 8.79 13.52
C PHE A 264 -11.20 8.80 12.06
N MET A 265 -10.25 7.93 11.71
CA MET A 265 -9.72 7.78 10.36
C MET A 265 -9.75 6.32 9.91
N MET A 266 -10.51 6.04 8.84
CA MET A 266 -10.50 4.75 8.15
C MET A 266 -9.36 4.70 7.14
N THR A 267 -8.33 3.91 7.42
CA THR A 267 -7.11 3.85 6.61
C THR A 267 -7.34 3.20 5.25
N ARG A 268 -8.43 2.46 5.05
CA ARG A 268 -8.85 1.99 3.71
C ARG A 268 -9.12 3.13 2.73
N ARG A 269 -9.38 4.35 3.20
CA ARG A 269 -9.50 5.54 2.34
C ARG A 269 -8.15 6.09 1.87
N LEU A 270 -7.04 5.56 2.38
CA LEU A 270 -5.66 5.93 2.02
C LEU A 270 -5.03 4.89 1.08
N ASN A 271 -5.84 4.22 0.25
CA ASN A 271 -5.38 3.22 -0.71
C ASN A 271 -6.12 3.40 -2.05
N GLN A 272 -5.71 2.63 -3.07
CA GLN A 272 -6.23 2.77 -4.44
C GLN A 272 -7.41 1.83 -4.75
N ASP A 273 -7.92 1.06 -3.79
CA ASP A 273 -9.02 0.11 -4.02
C ASP A 273 -10.25 0.81 -4.62
N GLY A 274 -10.56 2.04 -4.17
CA GLY A 274 -11.66 2.84 -4.71
C GLY A 274 -11.51 3.14 -6.21
N LEU A 275 -10.28 3.50 -6.62
CA LEU A 275 -9.95 3.78 -8.02
C LEU A 275 -9.95 2.49 -8.86
N GLU A 276 -9.40 1.39 -8.33
CA GLU A 276 -9.39 0.09 -9.02
C GLU A 276 -10.81 -0.46 -9.23
N ASN A 277 -11.70 -0.26 -8.25
CA ASN A 277 -13.10 -0.64 -8.35
C ASN A 277 -13.81 0.16 -9.46
N LEU A 278 -13.55 1.47 -9.55
CA LEU A 278 -14.07 2.30 -10.64
C LEU A 278 -13.59 1.79 -12.01
N PHE A 279 -12.29 1.50 -12.16
CA PHE A 279 -11.77 0.89 -13.39
C PHE A 279 -12.38 -0.48 -13.68
N GLY A 280 -12.72 -1.25 -12.65
CA GLY A 280 -13.48 -2.50 -12.78
C GLY A 280 -14.85 -2.27 -13.41
N VAL A 281 -15.63 -1.33 -12.86
CA VAL A 281 -16.95 -0.95 -13.38
C VAL A 281 -16.86 -0.47 -14.83
N VAL A 282 -15.92 0.42 -15.14
CA VAL A 282 -15.72 0.93 -16.51
C VAL A 282 -15.42 -0.21 -17.49
N ARG A 283 -14.58 -1.17 -17.12
CA ARG A 283 -14.29 -2.36 -17.95
C ARG A 283 -15.50 -3.26 -18.14
N MET A 284 -16.32 -3.45 -17.10
CA MET A 284 -17.55 -4.24 -17.20
C MET A 284 -18.58 -3.59 -18.13
N CYS A 285 -18.68 -2.26 -18.12
CA CYS A 285 -19.61 -1.52 -18.96
C CYS A 285 -19.23 -1.48 -20.45
N HIS A 286 -17.95 -1.60 -20.81
CA HIS A 286 -17.47 -1.39 -22.19
C HIS A 286 -16.86 -2.63 -22.87
N GLY A 287 -16.84 -3.78 -22.19
CA GLY A 287 -16.41 -5.06 -22.79
C GLY A 287 -14.93 -5.09 -23.24
N PRO A 288 -14.55 -6.02 -24.14
CA PRO A 288 -13.15 -6.26 -24.53
C PRO A 288 -12.45 -5.11 -25.28
N LEU A 289 -13.18 -4.07 -25.68
CA LEU A 289 -12.67 -2.95 -26.49
C LEU A 289 -11.65 -2.05 -25.78
N LEU A 290 -11.51 -2.16 -24.46
CA LEU A 290 -10.51 -1.41 -23.66
C LEU A 290 -9.12 -2.08 -23.58
N HIS A 291 -8.92 -3.22 -24.25
CA HIS A 291 -7.58 -3.84 -24.38
C HIS A 291 -6.74 -3.26 -25.52
N ALA A 292 -7.23 -2.25 -26.24
CA ALA A 292 -6.44 -1.54 -27.24
C ALA A 292 -5.28 -0.77 -26.57
N PRO A 293 -4.04 -0.84 -27.09
CA PRO A 293 -2.89 -0.17 -26.51
C PRO A 293 -2.98 1.33 -26.80
N GLY A 294 -3.62 2.08 -25.90
CA GLY A 294 -3.72 3.52 -26.05
C GLY A 294 -4.60 4.17 -24.97
N SER A 295 -4.03 5.16 -24.30
CA SER A 295 -4.68 6.37 -23.77
C SER A 295 -5.41 6.45 -22.42
N LEU A 296 -5.57 5.41 -21.57
CA LEU A 296 -6.01 5.68 -20.17
C LEU A 296 -5.48 4.77 -19.06
N LEU A 297 -5.06 3.54 -19.36
CA LEU A 297 -4.75 2.53 -18.33
C LEU A 297 -3.26 2.41 -17.95
N HIS A 298 -2.37 3.10 -18.66
CA HIS A 298 -0.91 3.06 -18.44
C HIS A 298 -0.30 4.37 -17.94
N ALA A 299 -1.13 5.38 -17.65
CA ALA A 299 -0.67 6.58 -16.98
C ALA A 299 -0.39 6.29 -15.50
N PRO A 300 0.65 6.88 -14.88
CA PRO A 300 0.87 6.77 -13.44
C PRO A 300 -0.40 7.19 -12.69
N ALA A 301 -1.05 6.22 -12.05
CA ALA A 301 -2.29 6.45 -11.31
C ALA A 301 -1.94 6.98 -9.92
N ILE A 302 -2.21 8.27 -9.71
CA ILE A 302 -2.13 8.92 -8.41
C ILE A 302 -3.55 9.17 -7.93
N HIS A 303 -3.89 8.59 -6.79
CA HIS A 303 -5.12 8.88 -6.08
C HIS A 303 -4.86 10.03 -5.10
N LEU A 304 -5.61 11.12 -5.22
CA LEU A 304 -5.56 12.22 -4.27
C LEU A 304 -6.61 12.00 -3.19
N VAL A 305 -6.19 12.05 -1.93
CA VAL A 305 -7.07 12.01 -0.77
C VAL A 305 -7.37 13.45 -0.37
N VAL A 306 -8.65 13.76 -0.23
CA VAL A 306 -9.14 15.06 0.21
C VAL A 306 -9.70 14.96 1.62
N GLY A 307 -9.40 15.97 2.44
CA GLY A 307 -10.00 16.23 3.75
C GLY A 307 -11.11 17.25 3.65
#